data_AF-A0A679ID93-F1
#
_entry.id   AF-A0A679ID93-F1
#
_cell.length_a   1.000
_cell.length_b   1.000
_cell.length_c   1.000
_cell.angle_alpha   90.00
_cell.angle_beta   90.00
_cell.angle_gamma   90.00
#
_symmetry.space_group_name_H-M   'P 1'
#
loop_
_entity.id
_entity.type
_entity.pdbx_description
1 polymer ?
#
loop_
_entity_poly.entity_id
_entity_poly.type
_entity_poly.pdbx_seq_one_letter_code
_entity_poly.pdbx_strand_id
1 'polypeptide(L)'
;MTRGGKLEKVLAGIEAASQQGFKTIKLNTVVIHGQNQEELKDFLQYTITQPVNVRFIEFMPIASQKDNWLQGYAGVKEVFTICQDEGWVYDKLKLSGNGPSENYQIRGAKGSFGLIHPVSCQFCESCNRLRVTADGCLKSCLYWADEINLRNKLDDAAAFYTAVFTALHDKPKNHQMALDEQDKVKKRQPTWRHMSQIGG
;
A
#
# COMPACT_ATOMS: atom_id res chain seq x y z
N MET A 1 -13.07 -9.60 5.07
CA MET A 1 -11.92 -9.74 6.01
C MET A 1 -11.06 -10.93 5.62
N THR A 2 -9.79 -10.76 5.28
CA THR A 2 -8.98 -11.79 4.58
C THR A 2 -8.33 -12.85 5.48
N ARG A 3 -8.34 -12.69 6.81
CA ARG A 3 -7.78 -13.65 7.79
C ARG A 3 -8.69 -13.87 9.01
N GLY A 4 -10.00 -13.72 8.81
CA GLY A 4 -11.00 -13.77 9.88
C GLY A 4 -11.08 -12.46 10.69
N GLY A 5 -11.85 -12.49 11.77
CA GLY A 5 -12.14 -11.35 12.64
C GLY A 5 -13.63 -10.95 12.61
N LYS A 6 -13.97 -9.88 13.34
CA LYS A 6 -15.34 -9.37 13.49
C LYS A 6 -15.37 -7.93 13.02
N LEU A 7 -16.20 -7.61 12.03
CA LEU A 7 -16.35 -6.25 11.49
C LEU A 7 -16.72 -5.27 12.60
N GLU A 8 -17.57 -5.70 13.54
CA GLU A 8 -18.03 -4.89 14.66
C GLU A 8 -16.85 -4.43 15.54
N LYS A 9 -15.83 -5.27 15.71
CA LYS A 9 -14.62 -4.91 16.46
C LYS A 9 -13.79 -3.85 15.74
N VAL A 10 -13.72 -3.92 14.41
CA VAL A 10 -12.99 -2.93 13.59
C VAL A 10 -13.70 -1.59 13.65
N LEU A 11 -15.02 -1.58 13.46
CA LEU A 11 -15.83 -0.36 13.53
C LEU A 11 -15.77 0.28 14.92
N ALA A 12 -15.90 -0.51 15.99
CA ALA A 12 -15.73 -0.02 17.36
C ALA A 12 -14.33 0.57 17.61
N GLY A 13 -13.29 -0.02 17.01
CA GLY A 13 -11.93 0.53 17.08
C GLY A 13 -11.76 1.86 16.36
N ILE A 14 -12.42 2.04 15.20
CA ILE A 14 -12.44 3.30 14.46
C ILE A 14 -13.13 4.38 15.28
N GLU A 15 -14.29 4.06 15.87
CA GLU A 15 -15.03 4.98 16.73
C GLU A 15 -14.20 5.38 17.96
N ALA A 16 -13.62 4.41 18.66
CA ALA A 16 -12.77 4.67 19.82
C ALA A 16 -11.57 5.56 19.46
N ALA A 17 -10.91 5.32 18.32
CA ALA A 17 -9.83 6.19 17.85
C ALA A 17 -10.34 7.62 17.57
N SER A 18 -11.52 7.77 16.96
CA SER A 18 -12.10 9.09 16.70
C SER A 18 -12.37 9.85 18.00
N GLN A 19 -12.92 9.19 19.03
CA GLN A 19 -13.20 9.77 20.34
C GLN A 19 -11.92 10.22 21.08
N GLN A 20 -10.78 9.57 20.83
CA GLN A 20 -9.48 9.96 21.41
C GLN A 20 -8.78 11.11 20.65
N GLY A 21 -9.46 11.74 19.68
CA GLY A 21 -8.93 12.90 18.96
C GLY A 21 -8.02 12.57 17.78
N PHE A 22 -8.00 11.32 17.30
CA PHE A 22 -7.34 11.00 16.03
C PHE A 22 -8.10 11.68 14.87
N LYS A 23 -7.57 12.81 14.41
CA LYS A 23 -8.22 13.69 13.42
C LYS A 23 -8.46 13.05 12.05
N THR A 24 -7.67 12.05 11.67
CA THR A 24 -7.83 11.38 10.37
C THR A 24 -7.45 9.92 10.52
N ILE A 25 -8.45 9.05 10.39
CA ILE A 25 -8.28 7.60 10.41
C ILE A 25 -8.12 7.12 8.97
N LYS A 26 -7.00 6.44 8.68
CA LYS A 26 -6.69 5.91 7.35
C LYS A 26 -7.09 4.43 7.30
N LEU A 27 -7.97 4.09 6.37
CA LEU A 27 -8.40 2.70 6.12
C LEU A 27 -7.74 2.24 4.83
N ASN A 28 -6.98 1.15 4.87
CA ASN A 28 -6.36 0.59 3.67
C ASN A 28 -7.13 -0.66 3.26
N THR A 29 -7.54 -0.74 2.00
CA THR A 29 -8.17 -1.92 1.42
C THR A 29 -7.43 -2.30 0.15
N VAL A 30 -6.99 -3.56 0.08
CA VAL A 30 -6.44 -4.13 -1.14
C VAL A 30 -7.62 -4.62 -1.96
N VAL A 31 -7.75 -4.12 -3.19
CA VAL A 31 -8.88 -4.45 -4.07
C VAL A 31 -8.51 -5.71 -4.85
N ILE A 32 -9.31 -6.75 -4.69
CA ILE A 32 -9.13 -8.05 -5.31
C ILE A 32 -10.37 -8.37 -6.14
N HIS A 33 -10.16 -8.60 -7.43
CA HIS A 33 -11.23 -8.98 -8.36
C HIS A 33 -11.96 -10.23 -7.87
N GLY A 34 -13.29 -10.21 -7.94
CA GLY A 34 -14.14 -11.33 -7.50
C GLY A 34 -14.17 -11.60 -5.99
N GLN A 35 -13.54 -10.77 -5.15
CA GLN A 35 -13.61 -10.91 -3.69
C GLN A 35 -14.26 -9.72 -3.00
N ASN A 36 -13.71 -8.51 -3.15
CA ASN A 36 -14.18 -7.30 -2.46
C ASN A 36 -14.34 -6.10 -3.38
N GLN A 37 -14.23 -6.30 -4.70
CA GLN A 37 -14.42 -5.25 -5.69
C GLN A 37 -15.84 -4.65 -5.64
N GLU A 38 -16.85 -5.46 -5.36
CA GLU A 38 -18.24 -5.02 -5.21
C GLU A 38 -18.43 -4.08 -3.99
N GLU A 39 -17.55 -4.18 -2.97
CA GLU A 39 -17.62 -3.36 -1.73
C GLU A 39 -17.06 -1.94 -1.92
N LEU A 40 -16.48 -1.61 -3.09
CA LEU A 40 -15.91 -0.29 -3.36
C LEU A 40 -16.93 0.84 -3.14
N LYS A 41 -18.18 0.63 -3.54
CA LYS A 41 -19.28 1.57 -3.33
C LYS A 41 -19.56 1.79 -1.85
N ASP A 42 -19.62 0.73 -1.05
CA ASP A 42 -19.88 0.81 0.39
C ASP A 42 -18.79 1.62 1.10
N PHE A 43 -17.53 1.43 0.71
CA PHE A 43 -16.42 2.23 1.21
C PHE A 43 -16.54 3.71 0.84
N LEU A 44 -16.94 4.03 -0.40
CA LEU A 44 -17.16 5.42 -0.82
C LEU A 44 -18.30 6.06 -0.03
N GLN A 45 -19.43 5.36 0.15
CA GLN A 45 -20.54 5.82 0.99
C GLN A 45 -20.11 6.05 2.43
N TYR A 46 -19.26 5.19 2.96
CA TYR A 46 -18.69 5.35 4.30
C TYR A 46 -17.90 6.66 4.43
N THR A 47 -17.17 7.08 3.39
CA THR A 47 -16.48 8.39 3.40
C THR A 47 -17.43 9.59 3.43
N ILE A 48 -18.67 9.44 2.95
CA ILE A 48 -19.66 10.53 2.98
C ILE A 48 -20.01 10.85 4.44
N THR A 49 -20.26 9.82 5.25
CA THR A 49 -20.80 9.97 6.61
C THR A 49 -19.73 9.99 7.70
N GLN A 50 -18.51 9.54 7.41
CA GLN A 50 -17.42 9.40 8.38
C GLN A 50 -16.14 10.15 7.98
N PRO A 51 -15.41 10.76 8.93
CA PRO A 51 -14.18 11.51 8.67
C PRO A 51 -12.96 10.58 8.49
N VAL A 52 -13.07 9.61 7.58
CA VAL A 52 -12.03 8.63 7.27
C VAL A 52 -11.38 8.90 5.92
N ASN A 53 -10.14 8.47 5.75
CA ASN A 53 -9.45 8.42 4.46
C ASN A 53 -9.33 6.96 4.02
N VAL A 54 -10.21 6.51 3.13
CA VAL A 54 -10.17 5.15 2.58
C VAL A 54 -9.18 5.08 1.42
N ARG A 55 -8.29 4.10 1.42
CA ARG A 55 -7.21 3.93 0.45
C ARG A 55 -7.38 2.61 -0.26
N PHE A 56 -7.75 2.68 -1.53
CA PHE A 56 -7.84 1.55 -2.42
C PHE A 56 -6.45 1.27 -3.01
N ILE A 57 -5.97 0.05 -2.81
CA ILE A 57 -4.63 -0.39 -3.20
C ILE A 57 -4.78 -1.49 -4.24
N GLU A 58 -4.11 -1.35 -5.39
CA GLU A 58 -4.09 -2.44 -6.38
C GLU A 58 -3.48 -3.69 -5.73
N PHE A 59 -4.07 -4.85 -6.01
CA PHE A 59 -3.50 -6.12 -5.61
C PHE A 59 -2.12 -6.32 -6.26
N MET A 60 -1.09 -6.43 -5.41
CA MET A 60 0.29 -6.69 -5.81
C MET A 60 0.72 -8.08 -5.27
N PRO A 61 1.11 -9.02 -6.15
CA PRO A 61 1.61 -10.31 -5.69
C PRO A 61 2.98 -10.15 -5.04
N ILE A 62 3.06 -10.44 -3.74
CA ILE A 62 4.31 -10.46 -2.97
C ILE A 62 4.55 -11.89 -2.48
N ALA A 63 5.82 -12.30 -2.42
CA ALA A 63 6.26 -13.67 -2.14
C ALA A 63 5.92 -14.67 -3.26
N SER A 64 5.62 -15.93 -2.90
CA SER A 64 5.39 -17.07 -3.79
C SER A 64 4.07 -17.05 -4.56
N GLN A 65 3.29 -15.96 -4.51
CA GLN A 65 2.02 -15.81 -5.24
C GLN A 65 2.23 -15.39 -6.71
N LYS A 66 3.09 -16.11 -7.44
CA LYS A 66 3.40 -15.79 -8.84
C LYS A 66 2.38 -16.33 -9.83
N ASP A 67 1.69 -17.41 -9.49
CA ASP A 67 0.79 -18.09 -10.43
C ASP A 67 -0.60 -17.46 -10.41
N ASN A 68 -1.13 -17.12 -11.58
CA ASN A 68 -2.49 -16.61 -11.81
C ASN A 68 -2.91 -15.33 -11.05
N TRP A 69 -1.97 -14.52 -10.52
CA TRP A 69 -2.29 -13.28 -9.79
C TRP A 69 -3.09 -12.26 -10.61
N LEU A 70 -2.95 -12.29 -11.94
CA LEU A 70 -3.72 -11.45 -12.87
C LEU A 70 -5.23 -11.65 -12.72
N GLN A 71 -5.69 -12.84 -12.33
CA GLN A 71 -7.11 -13.10 -12.06
C GLN A 71 -7.63 -12.33 -10.84
N GLY A 72 -6.76 -12.04 -9.87
CA GLY A 72 -7.10 -11.24 -8.69
C GLY A 72 -6.85 -9.75 -8.86
N TYR A 73 -6.22 -9.34 -9.96
CA TYR A 73 -5.91 -7.94 -10.22
C TYR A 73 -7.18 -7.17 -10.60
N ALA A 74 -7.54 -6.18 -9.78
CA ALA A 74 -8.54 -5.19 -10.09
C ALA A 74 -7.88 -3.80 -10.15
N GLY A 75 -8.14 -3.07 -11.22
CA GLY A 75 -7.71 -1.69 -11.33
C GLY A 75 -8.52 -0.81 -10.37
N VAL A 76 -7.86 -0.08 -9.48
CA VAL A 76 -8.53 0.79 -8.50
C VAL A 76 -9.22 2.02 -9.12
N LYS A 77 -9.13 2.20 -10.45
CA LYS A 77 -9.79 3.32 -11.17
C LYS A 77 -11.31 3.14 -11.30
N GLU A 78 -11.84 1.95 -11.06
CA GLU A 78 -13.28 1.67 -11.06
C GLU A 78 -14.06 2.56 -10.08
N VAL A 79 -13.41 3.04 -9.01
CA VAL A 79 -14.01 4.02 -8.08
C VAL A 79 -14.54 5.27 -8.79
N PHE A 80 -13.94 5.68 -9.90
CA PHE A 80 -14.37 6.84 -10.66
C PHE A 80 -15.62 6.55 -11.48
N THR A 81 -15.76 5.33 -12.00
CA THR A 81 -16.99 4.84 -12.64
C THR A 81 -18.12 4.81 -11.62
N ILE A 82 -17.87 4.27 -10.42
CA ILE A 82 -18.86 4.26 -9.33
C ILE A 82 -19.29 5.68 -8.97
N CYS A 83 -18.36 6.62 -8.84
CA CYS A 83 -18.70 8.02 -8.59
C CYS A 83 -19.58 8.60 -9.72
N GLN A 84 -19.30 8.26 -10.98
CA GLN A 84 -20.09 8.72 -12.12
C GLN A 84 -21.51 8.15 -12.09
N ASP A 85 -21.65 6.85 -11.86
CA ASP A 85 -22.94 6.15 -11.84
C ASP A 85 -23.85 6.64 -10.70
N GLU A 86 -23.26 6.95 -9.54
CA GLU A 86 -23.96 7.51 -8.39
C GLU A 86 -24.17 9.04 -8.48
N GLY A 87 -23.64 9.70 -9.51
CA GLY A 87 -23.72 11.16 -9.67
C GLY A 87 -22.89 11.93 -8.63
N TRP A 88 -21.89 11.31 -8.01
CA TRP A 88 -21.01 11.95 -7.05
C TRP A 88 -19.93 12.77 -7.74
N VAL A 89 -19.98 14.08 -7.53
CA VAL A 89 -18.92 15.00 -7.96
C VAL A 89 -17.79 14.96 -6.93
N TYR A 90 -16.55 14.80 -7.40
CA TYR A 90 -15.36 14.74 -6.55
C TYR A 90 -14.27 15.70 -7.02
N ASP A 91 -13.43 16.14 -6.09
CA ASP A 91 -12.29 17.03 -6.35
C ASP A 91 -10.98 16.37 -5.88
N LYS A 92 -9.87 16.66 -6.57
CA LYS A 92 -8.55 16.17 -6.15
C LYS A 92 -8.12 16.87 -4.86
N LEU A 93 -7.70 16.10 -3.87
CA LEU A 93 -7.34 16.56 -2.55
C LEU A 93 -5.84 16.40 -2.31
N LYS A 94 -5.16 17.48 -1.92
CA LYS A 94 -3.78 17.40 -1.42
C LYS A 94 -3.80 17.19 0.09
N LEU A 95 -3.56 15.96 0.52
CA LEU A 95 -3.36 15.65 1.93
C LEU A 95 -1.88 15.75 2.31
N SER A 96 -1.60 16.32 3.48
CA SER A 96 -0.25 16.32 4.05
C SER A 96 0.17 14.90 4.44
N GLY A 97 1.39 14.51 4.06
CA GLY A 97 2.02 13.28 4.51
C GLY A 97 2.86 12.61 3.42
N ASN A 98 3.57 11.56 3.84
CA ASN A 98 4.43 10.77 2.95
C ASN A 98 3.66 9.53 2.45
N GLY A 99 3.50 9.41 1.13
CA GLY A 99 2.98 8.19 0.51
C GLY A 99 2.41 8.40 -0.89
N PRO A 100 2.27 7.33 -1.67
CA PRO A 100 1.93 7.38 -3.10
C PRO A 100 0.44 7.56 -3.38
N SER A 101 -0.36 7.86 -2.35
CA SER A 101 -1.81 7.89 -2.49
C SER A 101 -2.24 9.17 -3.20
N GLU A 102 -2.90 9.03 -4.33
CA GLU A 102 -3.63 10.12 -4.96
C GLU A 102 -4.97 10.26 -4.27
N ASN A 103 -5.22 11.38 -3.58
CA ASN A 103 -6.42 11.54 -2.76
C ASN A 103 -7.45 12.43 -3.46
N TYR A 104 -8.71 12.14 -3.18
CA TYR A 104 -9.90 12.77 -3.72
C TYR A 104 -10.94 12.89 -2.61
N GLN A 105 -11.86 13.83 -2.76
CA GLN A 105 -12.99 13.98 -1.85
C GLN A 105 -14.26 14.20 -2.66
N ILE A 106 -15.30 13.43 -2.35
CA ILE A 106 -16.65 13.66 -2.87
C ILE A 106 -17.16 14.96 -2.23
N ARG A 107 -17.75 15.86 -3.02
CA ARG A 107 -18.25 17.15 -2.53
C ARG A 107 -19.30 16.91 -1.44
N GLY A 108 -19.10 17.56 -0.29
CA GLY A 108 -19.97 17.41 0.88
C GLY A 108 -19.68 16.18 1.76
N ALA A 109 -18.76 15.30 1.37
CA ALA A 109 -18.34 14.17 2.21
C ALA A 109 -17.48 14.64 3.40
N LYS A 110 -17.64 13.99 4.56
CA LYS A 110 -16.78 14.23 5.74
C LYS A 110 -15.37 13.66 5.57
N GLY A 111 -15.25 12.56 4.85
CA GLY A 111 -14.02 11.83 4.60
C GLY A 111 -13.47 12.07 3.19
N SER A 112 -12.51 11.24 2.82
CA SER A 112 -11.84 11.24 1.51
C SER A 112 -11.52 9.81 1.09
N PHE A 113 -11.25 9.62 -0.19
CA PHE A 113 -10.70 8.37 -0.70
C PHE A 113 -9.38 8.61 -1.42
N GLY A 114 -8.58 7.56 -1.60
CA GLY A 114 -7.34 7.65 -2.34
C GLY A 114 -6.95 6.35 -3.02
N LEU A 115 -6.16 6.49 -4.09
CA LEU A 115 -5.74 5.39 -4.94
C LEU A 115 -4.23 5.19 -4.83
N ILE A 116 -3.82 3.94 -4.65
CA ILE A 116 -2.42 3.53 -4.57
C ILE A 116 -2.15 2.48 -5.64
N HIS A 117 -1.16 2.77 -6.49
CA HIS A 117 -0.87 2.07 -7.74
C HIS A 117 0.47 1.31 -7.69
N PRO A 118 0.61 0.25 -6.86
CA PRO A 118 1.85 -0.48 -6.71
C PRO A 118 2.19 -1.35 -7.92
N VAL A 119 1.22 -1.78 -8.73
CA VAL A 119 1.50 -2.61 -9.91
C VAL A 119 1.78 -1.76 -11.12
N SER A 120 0.90 -0.80 -11.42
CA SER A 120 1.09 0.16 -12.51
C SER A 120 2.24 1.16 -12.24
N CYS A 121 2.96 0.99 -11.11
CA CYS A 121 4.29 1.52 -10.82
C CYS A 121 4.41 3.06 -10.91
N GLN A 122 3.44 3.78 -10.34
CA GLN A 122 3.37 5.23 -10.48
C GLN A 122 4.21 6.03 -9.47
N PHE A 123 4.96 5.36 -8.57
CA PHE A 123 5.61 6.06 -7.44
C PHE A 123 7.02 5.58 -7.05
N CYS A 124 7.64 4.64 -7.79
CA CYS A 124 8.98 4.16 -7.41
C CYS A 124 10.04 5.27 -7.51
N GLU A 125 9.93 6.17 -8.49
CA GLU A 125 10.87 7.27 -8.70
C GLU A 125 10.91 8.25 -7.52
N SER A 126 9.75 8.51 -6.90
CA SER A 126 9.64 9.37 -5.72
C SER A 126 9.70 8.59 -4.39
N CYS A 127 9.99 7.28 -4.43
CA CYS A 127 9.99 6.46 -3.23
C CYS A 127 11.19 6.79 -2.33
N ASN A 128 10.92 7.29 -1.13
CA ASN A 128 11.91 7.61 -0.10
C ASN A 128 11.93 6.63 1.08
N ARG A 129 11.34 5.43 0.91
CA ARG A 129 11.24 4.44 2.01
C ARG A 129 12.44 3.50 2.09
N LEU A 130 12.85 3.25 3.33
CA LEU A 130 13.63 2.09 3.78
C LEU A 130 12.81 1.35 4.82
N ARG A 131 13.06 0.05 5.00
CA ARG A 131 12.36 -0.77 5.99
C ARG A 131 13.33 -1.60 6.80
N VAL A 132 13.07 -1.75 8.08
CA VAL A 132 13.75 -2.72 8.94
C VAL A 132 12.77 -3.83 9.25
N THR A 133 13.14 -5.07 8.93
CA THR A 133 12.34 -6.26 9.22
C THR A 133 12.39 -6.59 10.72
N ALA A 134 11.46 -7.41 11.21
CA ALA A 134 11.42 -7.81 12.62
C ALA A 134 12.70 -8.56 13.08
N ASP A 135 13.34 -9.29 12.17
CA ASP A 135 14.63 -9.93 12.36
C ASP A 135 15.84 -9.00 12.09
N GLY A 136 15.64 -7.68 11.97
CA GLY A 136 16.72 -6.69 11.98
C GLY A 136 17.47 -6.54 10.65
N CYS A 137 16.85 -6.88 9.52
CA CYS A 137 17.42 -6.66 8.19
C CYS A 137 16.86 -5.38 7.56
N LEU A 138 17.75 -4.59 6.95
CA LEU A 138 17.40 -3.41 6.16
C LEU A 138 16.99 -3.81 4.75
N LYS A 139 15.83 -3.36 4.28
CA LYS A 139 15.35 -3.50 2.91
C LYS A 139 15.15 -2.13 2.27
N SER A 140 15.74 -1.94 1.09
CA SER A 140 15.57 -0.72 0.29
C SER A 140 14.37 -0.77 -0.67
N CYS A 141 13.79 -1.96 -0.88
CA CYS A 141 12.59 -2.17 -1.67
C CYS A 141 11.63 -3.14 -0.97
N LEU A 142 10.32 -2.98 -1.21
CA LEU A 142 9.30 -3.95 -0.75
C LEU A 142 9.44 -5.29 -1.48
N TYR A 143 9.67 -5.22 -2.79
CA TYR A 143 9.48 -6.35 -3.69
C TYR A 143 10.73 -7.21 -3.86
N TRP A 144 11.92 -6.62 -3.84
CA TRP A 144 13.16 -7.35 -4.09
C TRP A 144 13.70 -8.05 -2.83
N ALA A 145 14.37 -9.18 -3.03
CA ALA A 145 14.93 -9.99 -1.95
C ALA A 145 16.09 -9.31 -1.21
N ASP A 146 16.77 -8.35 -1.83
CA ASP A 146 17.93 -7.65 -1.28
C ASP A 146 17.68 -7.16 0.15
N GLU A 147 18.58 -7.52 1.06
CA GLU A 147 18.53 -7.10 2.46
C GLU A 147 19.92 -7.14 3.11
N ILE A 148 20.14 -6.25 4.07
CA ILE A 148 21.41 -6.14 4.81
C ILE A 148 21.11 -6.35 6.29
N ASN A 149 21.75 -7.32 6.93
CA ASN A 149 21.62 -7.51 8.37
C ASN A 149 22.22 -6.30 9.12
N LEU A 150 21.37 -5.57 9.84
CA LEU A 150 21.80 -4.44 10.69
C LEU A 150 22.09 -4.88 12.11
N ARG A 151 21.49 -5.97 12.60
CA ARG A 151 21.63 -6.43 13.99
C ARG A 151 23.10 -6.70 14.34
N ASN A 152 23.88 -7.27 13.43
CA ASN A 152 25.31 -7.53 13.66
C ASN A 152 26.21 -6.29 13.50
N LYS A 153 25.64 -5.11 13.30
CA LYS A 153 26.36 -3.83 13.12
C LYS A 153 25.95 -2.77 14.14
N LEU A 154 25.09 -3.11 15.11
CA LEU A 154 24.56 -2.12 16.07
C LEU A 154 25.65 -1.55 17.00
N ASP A 155 26.67 -2.34 17.30
CA ASP A 155 27.75 -1.95 18.20
C ASP A 155 28.88 -1.15 17.50
N ASP A 156 28.82 -1.01 16.17
CA ASP A 156 29.77 -0.24 15.37
C ASP A 156 29.02 0.75 14.48
N ALA A 157 29.05 2.02 14.89
CA ALA A 157 28.38 3.10 14.17
C ALA A 157 28.89 3.24 12.73
N ALA A 158 30.18 3.07 12.46
CA ALA A 158 30.73 3.18 11.11
C ALA A 158 30.20 2.05 10.22
N ALA A 159 30.23 0.81 10.70
CA ALA A 159 29.66 -0.33 9.99
C ALA A 159 28.14 -0.17 9.76
N PHE A 160 27.41 0.35 10.75
CA PHE A 160 25.98 0.64 10.61
C PHE A 160 25.72 1.67 9.50
N TYR A 161 26.42 2.80 9.51
CA TYR A 161 26.27 3.82 8.48
C TYR A 161 26.63 3.28 7.10
N THR A 162 27.74 2.56 6.96
CA THR A 162 28.10 1.90 5.69
C THR A 162 26.97 1.01 5.19
N ALA A 163 26.38 0.17 6.03
CA ALA A 163 25.26 -0.69 5.64
C ALA A 163 24.03 0.11 5.15
N VAL A 164 23.68 1.21 5.84
CA VAL A 164 22.56 2.07 5.43
C VAL A 164 22.84 2.74 4.08
N PHE A 165 24.05 3.29 3.87
CA PHE A 165 24.43 3.94 2.63
C PHE A 165 24.53 2.96 1.46
N THR A 166 25.03 1.74 1.68
CA THR A 166 25.02 0.67 0.68
C THR A 166 23.58 0.34 0.26
N ALA A 167 22.66 0.16 1.21
CA ALA A 167 21.25 -0.10 0.89
C ALA A 167 20.59 1.03 0.10
N LEU A 168 20.95 2.29 0.40
CA LEU A 168 20.48 3.47 -0.33
C LEU A 168 21.03 3.51 -1.76
N HIS A 169 22.33 3.24 -1.94
CA HIS A 169 22.98 3.20 -3.25
C HIS A 169 22.42 2.09 -4.12
N ASP A 170 22.20 0.91 -3.55
CA ASP A 170 21.68 -0.27 -4.23
C ASP A 170 20.16 -0.26 -4.40
N LYS A 171 19.49 0.83 -4.00
CA LYS A 171 18.05 0.97 -4.11
C LYS A 171 17.64 0.90 -5.60
N PRO A 172 16.83 -0.10 -5.98
CA PRO A 172 16.46 -0.28 -7.38
C PRO A 172 15.50 0.83 -7.81
N LYS A 173 15.61 1.23 -9.08
CA LYS A 173 14.76 2.28 -9.68
C LYS A 173 13.26 1.93 -9.66
N ASN A 174 12.91 0.66 -9.82
CA ASN A 174 11.55 0.14 -9.71
C ASN A 174 11.53 -1.39 -9.46
N HIS A 175 10.35 -1.96 -9.29
CA HIS A 175 10.14 -3.41 -9.09
C HIS A 175 9.82 -4.19 -10.38
N GLN A 176 9.84 -3.54 -11.55
CA GLN A 176 9.70 -4.18 -12.87
C GLN A 176 8.47 -5.10 -13.01
N MET A 177 7.35 -4.79 -12.33
CA MET A 177 6.12 -5.58 -12.46
C MET A 177 5.24 -5.10 -13.61
N ALA A 178 5.25 -3.79 -13.91
CA ALA A 178 4.54 -3.20 -15.04
C ALA A 178 5.21 -3.46 -16.40
N LEU A 179 6.37 -4.14 -16.43
CA LEU A 179 7.07 -4.47 -17.66
C LEU A 179 6.51 -5.78 -18.19
N ASP A 180 5.76 -5.66 -19.27
CA ASP A 180 5.05 -6.67 -20.07
C ASP A 180 5.94 -7.72 -20.75
N GLU A 181 7.10 -8.03 -20.18
CA GLU A 181 8.00 -9.03 -20.72
C GLU A 181 8.20 -10.12 -19.68
N GLN A 182 7.26 -11.07 -19.70
CA GLN A 182 7.30 -12.33 -18.94
C GLN A 182 8.61 -13.12 -19.20
N ASP A 183 9.34 -12.78 -20.27
CA ASP A 183 10.59 -13.41 -20.72
C ASP A 183 11.87 -12.60 -20.45
N LYS A 184 11.79 -11.40 -19.85
CA LYS A 184 13.00 -10.68 -19.46
C LYS A 184 13.58 -11.29 -18.18
N VAL A 185 14.81 -11.79 -18.27
CA VAL A 185 15.60 -12.21 -17.11
C VAL A 185 15.67 -11.05 -16.11
N LYS A 186 14.88 -11.14 -15.04
CA LYS A 186 14.97 -10.19 -13.92
C LYS A 186 16.33 -10.39 -13.26
N LYS A 187 17.18 -9.35 -13.28
CA LYS A 187 18.50 -9.39 -12.61
C LYS A 187 18.40 -9.59 -11.10
N ARG A 188 17.23 -9.38 -10.50
CA ARG A 188 16.96 -9.49 -9.07
C ARG A 188 15.87 -10.51 -8.80
N GLN A 189 15.97 -11.18 -7.66
CA GLN A 189 14.95 -12.12 -7.21
C GLN A 189 13.88 -11.38 -6.38
N PRO A 190 12.58 -11.64 -6.61
CA PRO A 190 11.52 -11.18 -5.71
C PRO A 190 11.75 -11.69 -4.29
N THR A 191 11.28 -10.94 -3.30
CA THR A 191 11.37 -11.32 -1.90
C THR A 191 10.59 -12.60 -1.64
N TRP A 192 11.16 -13.46 -0.80
CA TRP A 192 10.50 -14.65 -0.28
C TRP A 192 9.66 -14.34 0.98
N ARG A 193 9.81 -13.14 1.56
CA ARG A 193 9.12 -12.74 2.79
C ARG A 193 7.67 -12.34 2.51
N HIS A 194 6.78 -12.72 3.42
CA HIS A 194 5.39 -12.25 3.41
C HIS A 194 5.29 -10.80 3.91
N MET A 195 4.18 -10.12 3.58
CA MET A 195 3.93 -8.73 4.01
C MET A 195 4.09 -8.54 5.52
N SER A 196 3.59 -9.48 6.32
CA SER A 196 3.70 -9.44 7.79
C SER A 196 5.14 -9.50 8.32
N GLN A 197 6.10 -9.92 7.51
CA GLN A 197 7.53 -10.01 7.88
C GLN A 197 8.34 -8.78 7.44
N ILE A 198 7.77 -7.92 6.60
CA ILE A 198 8.44 -6.75 6.01
C ILE A 198 7.76 -5.43 6.39
N GLY A 199 6.99 -5.43 7.49
CA GLY A 199 6.36 -4.22 8.03
C GLY A 199 5.13 -3.77 7.25
N GLY A 200 4.37 -4.72 6.70
CA GLY A 200 3.05 -4.51 6.09
C GLY A 200 1.95 -5.27 6.81
#